data_AF-A0A6G1EY37-F1
#
_entry.id   AF-A0A6G1EY37-F1
#
_cell.length_a   1.000
_cell.length_b   1.000
_cell.length_c   1.000
_cell.angle_alpha   90.00
_cell.angle_beta   90.00
_cell.angle_gamma   90.00
#
_symmetry.space_group_name_H-M   'P 1'
#
loop_
_entity.id
_entity.type
_entity.pdbx_description
1 polymer ?
#
loop_
_entity_poly.entity_id
_entity_poly.type
_entity_poly.pdbx_seq_one_letter_code
_entity_poly.pdbx_strand_id
1 'polypeptide(L)'
;MNRAHLRLVLYLHKSPWRSRGETERSIDSRSPKSHLDLVAAGHASIPDCRGSNLPVELLLGIRVQPTLSWWESVSQARSRILALSSILPPPADSDIVALADSDRPARALLRSPAAYTALSATLRSGVGADDPACHWLYDILLSPDPDLLLTALTFLPLLSSLYLLRLPPALPSSLSSFEAVLLAVYSSEAKNRQGKPDLV
;
A
#
# COMPACT_ATOMS: atom_id res chain seq x y z
N MET A 1 -11.68 -45.21 25.23
CA MET A 1 -11.11 -44.35 24.16
C MET A 1 -11.74 -42.96 24.26
N ASN A 2 -11.35 -42.09 25.19
CA ASN A 2 -10.15 -41.23 25.28
C ASN A 2 -10.07 -40.06 24.28
N ARG A 3 -10.59 -38.93 24.77
CA ARG A 3 -10.40 -37.53 24.36
C ARG A 3 -8.90 -37.15 24.36
N ALA A 4 -8.26 -37.05 23.20
CA ALA A 4 -6.88 -36.55 23.13
C ALA A 4 -6.43 -36.02 21.75
N HIS A 5 -7.31 -35.42 20.94
CA HIS A 5 -6.91 -34.86 19.63
C HIS A 5 -7.18 -33.35 19.46
N LEU A 6 -7.36 -32.62 20.56
CA LEU A 6 -7.48 -31.16 20.57
C LEU A 6 -6.35 -30.51 21.37
N ARG A 7 -5.09 -30.71 20.97
CA ARG A 7 -3.93 -29.93 21.46
C ARG A 7 -2.74 -29.94 20.48
N LEU A 8 -2.91 -29.41 19.26
CA LEU A 8 -1.75 -29.22 18.37
C LEU A 8 -1.78 -27.97 17.48
N VAL A 9 -2.39 -26.86 17.92
CA VAL A 9 -2.30 -25.56 17.21
C VAL A 9 -1.97 -24.38 18.15
N LEU A 10 -1.52 -24.65 19.38
CA LEU A 10 -1.11 -23.59 20.33
C LEU A 10 0.31 -23.79 20.87
N TYR A 11 1.25 -24.10 19.99
CA TYR A 11 2.67 -24.07 20.34
C TYR A 11 3.46 -23.64 19.10
N LEU A 12 3.66 -22.33 18.93
CA LEU A 12 4.87 -21.73 18.34
C LEU A 12 4.77 -20.19 18.45
N HIS A 13 4.74 -19.71 19.69
CA HIS A 13 5.18 -18.35 20.02
C HIS A 13 6.21 -18.46 21.15
N LYS A 14 7.50 -18.40 20.78
CA LYS A 14 8.63 -17.91 21.57
C LYS A 14 9.91 -18.57 21.05
N SER A 15 10.74 -17.79 20.35
CA SER A 15 12.16 -17.82 20.67
C SER A 15 12.82 -16.44 20.47
N PRO A 16 13.72 -16.06 21.39
CA PRO A 16 14.33 -14.75 21.48
C PRO A 16 15.61 -14.68 20.64
N TRP A 17 15.85 -13.56 19.98
CA TRP A 17 17.13 -13.32 19.31
C TRP A 17 18.16 -12.86 20.35
N ARG A 18 19.17 -13.72 20.57
CA ARG A 18 20.31 -13.54 21.47
C ARG A 18 21.55 -13.12 20.66
N SER A 19 22.22 -12.09 21.15
CA SER A 19 23.45 -11.48 20.62
C SER A 19 24.67 -12.40 20.49
N ARG A 20 25.52 -12.05 19.52
CA ARG A 20 26.97 -12.30 19.39
C ARG A 20 27.46 -11.19 18.43
N GLY A 21 28.40 -10.28 18.69
CA GLY A 21 29.58 -10.25 19.57
C GLY A 21 30.82 -10.08 18.68
N GLU A 22 31.65 -9.07 18.96
CA GLU A 22 33.06 -8.85 18.55
C GLU A 22 33.31 -8.12 17.20
N THR A 23 34.26 -7.19 16.99
CA THR A 23 35.28 -6.50 17.84
C THR A 23 35.87 -5.29 17.07
N GLU A 24 36.14 -4.22 17.82
CA GLU A 24 37.18 -3.16 17.72
C GLU A 24 37.91 -2.81 16.39
N ARG A 25 37.94 -1.50 16.07
CA ARG A 25 39.23 -0.76 16.02
C ARG A 25 39.08 0.76 16.18
N SER A 26 39.87 1.27 17.12
CA SER A 26 40.12 2.66 17.50
C SER A 26 41.05 3.36 16.50
N ILE A 27 40.77 4.63 16.13
CA ILE A 27 41.77 5.69 15.89
C ILE A 27 41.19 7.04 16.33
N ASP A 28 41.99 7.74 17.13
CA ASP A 28 41.75 9.01 17.81
C ASP A 28 42.07 10.23 16.92
N SER A 29 41.54 11.38 17.34
CA SER A 29 42.18 12.71 17.39
C SER A 29 41.66 13.90 16.55
N ARG A 30 41.30 14.95 17.33
CA ARG A 30 41.45 16.41 17.14
C ARG A 30 40.43 17.24 16.32
N SER A 31 39.77 18.14 17.07
CA SER A 31 39.22 19.45 16.64
C SER A 31 40.36 20.46 16.38
N PRO A 32 40.19 21.56 15.59
CA PRO A 32 39.48 22.76 16.05
C PRO A 32 38.66 23.57 15.01
N LYS A 33 37.61 24.23 15.52
CA LYS A 33 36.98 25.55 15.20
C LYS A 33 37.31 26.31 13.90
N SER A 34 36.25 26.70 13.18
CA SER A 34 35.96 28.03 12.59
C SER A 34 34.44 28.09 12.32
N HIS A 35 33.61 28.85 13.03
CA HIS A 35 33.35 30.30 13.00
C HIS A 35 33.21 30.89 11.59
N LEU A 36 31.95 31.08 11.15
CA LEU A 36 31.37 32.35 10.65
C LEU A 36 29.89 32.15 10.25
N ASP A 37 29.00 32.79 11.02
CA ASP A 37 27.83 33.62 10.65
C ASP A 37 26.97 33.26 9.41
N LEU A 38 25.68 32.96 9.61
CA LEU A 38 24.53 33.88 9.66
C LEU A 38 23.93 34.17 8.27
N VAL A 39 22.72 33.68 7.96
CA VAL A 39 21.65 34.44 7.28
C VAL A 39 20.29 33.79 7.56
N ALA A 40 19.50 34.55 8.33
CA ALA A 40 18.07 34.82 8.28
C ALA A 40 17.07 33.75 7.77
N ALA A 41 16.09 33.51 8.66
CA ALA A 41 14.77 32.96 8.40
C ALA A 41 14.04 33.70 7.25
N GLY A 42 13.54 32.92 6.29
CA GLY A 42 12.59 33.36 5.27
C GLY A 42 11.32 32.51 5.36
N HIS A 43 10.20 33.16 5.67
CA HIS A 43 8.86 32.59 5.71
C HIS A 43 8.53 31.81 4.43
N ALA A 44 8.39 30.48 4.55
CA ALA A 44 7.68 29.68 3.55
C ALA A 44 6.19 29.68 3.93
N SER A 45 5.40 30.48 3.22
CA SER A 45 3.94 30.48 3.32
C SER A 45 3.40 29.09 2.99
N ILE A 46 2.80 28.45 3.99
CA ILE A 46 1.99 27.23 3.84
C ILE A 46 0.71 27.62 3.11
N PRO A 47 0.39 27.06 1.93
CA PRO A 47 -0.91 27.28 1.32
C PRO A 47 -1.97 26.49 2.09
N ASP A 48 -2.78 27.21 2.86
CA ASP A 48 -3.97 26.68 3.53
C ASP A 48 -5.09 26.47 2.50
N CYS A 49 -5.13 25.29 1.90
CA CYS A 49 -6.24 24.88 1.03
C CYS A 49 -7.35 24.24 1.87
N ARG A 50 -8.07 25.07 2.62
CA ARG A 50 -9.31 24.68 3.31
C ARG A 50 -10.44 24.53 2.29
N GLY A 51 -10.45 23.40 1.60
CA GLY A 51 -11.56 22.95 0.76
C GLY A 51 -12.56 22.13 1.60
N SER A 52 -13.67 22.76 1.95
CA SER A 52 -14.88 22.12 2.48
C SER A 52 -15.39 21.02 1.55
N ASN A 53 -15.67 19.82 2.10
CA ASN A 53 -16.83 18.94 1.81
C ASN A 53 -16.67 17.58 2.54
N LEU A 54 -17.61 17.27 3.46
CA LEU A 54 -17.89 15.92 3.98
C LEU A 54 -18.78 15.13 2.99
N PRO A 55 -18.94 13.78 3.09
CA PRO A 55 -18.17 12.78 3.82
C PRO A 55 -17.75 11.62 2.91
N VAL A 56 -16.45 11.51 2.60
CA VAL A 56 -15.86 10.24 2.11
C VAL A 56 -15.35 9.39 3.29
N GLU A 57 -15.50 9.89 4.53
CA GLU A 57 -14.96 9.32 5.77
C GLU A 57 -15.50 7.94 6.16
N LEU A 58 -16.62 7.49 5.58
CA LEU A 58 -17.26 6.23 5.98
C LEU A 58 -16.94 5.05 5.07
N LEU A 59 -16.12 5.23 4.04
CA LEU A 59 -16.03 4.22 2.98
C LEU A 59 -15.19 2.99 3.31
N LEU A 60 -14.38 2.98 4.38
CA LEU A 60 -13.65 1.76 4.77
C LEU A 60 -13.13 1.67 6.24
N GLY A 61 -13.37 2.67 7.10
CA GLY A 61 -12.59 2.78 8.34
C GLY A 61 -11.11 2.90 8.06
N ILE A 62 -10.80 3.54 6.93
CA ILE A 62 -9.49 4.08 6.64
C ILE A 62 -9.19 4.95 7.84
N ARG A 63 -8.33 4.44 8.70
CA ARG A 63 -7.81 5.16 9.85
C ARG A 63 -7.39 6.51 9.28
N VAL A 64 -8.13 7.58 9.59
CA VAL A 64 -7.57 8.91 9.51
C VAL A 64 -6.49 8.88 10.58
N GLN A 65 -5.33 8.35 10.19
CA GLN A 65 -4.11 8.53 10.94
C GLN A 65 -3.99 10.04 11.14
N PRO A 66 -3.39 10.49 12.26
CA PRO A 66 -3.01 11.90 12.41
C PRO A 66 -2.44 12.33 11.07
N THR A 67 -3.12 13.29 10.43
CA THR A 67 -3.10 13.53 8.98
C THR A 67 -1.72 13.27 8.43
N LEU A 68 -1.58 12.24 7.60
CA LEU A 68 -0.30 11.94 6.95
C LEU A 68 0.22 13.27 6.39
N SER A 69 1.47 13.62 6.67
CA SER A 69 1.95 14.92 6.21
C SER A 69 1.84 14.96 4.69
N TRP A 70 1.44 16.09 4.12
CA TRP A 70 1.20 16.17 2.67
C TRP A 70 2.41 15.66 1.86
N TRP A 71 3.62 15.99 2.31
CA TRP A 71 4.87 15.50 1.71
C TRP A 71 5.07 13.98 1.85
N GLU A 72 4.69 13.37 2.98
CA GLU A 72 4.71 11.91 3.13
C GLU A 72 3.74 11.24 2.15
N SER A 73 2.53 11.77 1.98
CA SER A 73 1.56 11.28 1.00
C SER A 73 2.11 11.37 -0.42
N VAL A 74 2.62 12.54 -0.81
CA VAL A 74 3.21 12.74 -2.14
C VAL A 74 4.39 11.82 -2.37
N SER A 75 5.31 11.69 -1.40
CA SER A 75 6.49 10.82 -1.52
C SER A 75 6.11 9.35 -1.60
N GLN A 76 5.15 8.91 -0.78
CA GLN A 76 4.63 7.56 -0.81
C GLN A 76 3.95 7.25 -2.14
N ALA A 77 3.05 8.12 -2.60
CA ALA A 77 2.35 7.96 -3.87
C ALA A 77 3.32 7.95 -5.06
N ARG A 78 4.33 8.82 -5.09
CA ARG A 78 5.39 8.80 -6.10
C ARG A 78 6.12 7.45 -6.10
N SER A 79 6.55 6.97 -4.94
CA SER A 79 7.22 5.66 -4.82
C SER A 79 6.34 4.51 -5.33
N ARG A 80 5.04 4.51 -4.99
CA ARG A 80 4.09 3.51 -5.47
C ARG A 80 3.87 3.58 -6.98
N ILE A 81 3.81 4.77 -7.56
CA ILE A 81 3.66 4.94 -9.01
C ILE A 81 4.91 4.46 -9.76
N LEU A 82 6.11 4.74 -9.24
CA LEU A 82 7.36 4.24 -9.83
C LEU A 82 7.48 2.70 -9.71
N ALA A 83 6.98 2.12 -8.61
CA ALA A 83 6.84 0.67 -8.49
C ALA A 83 5.81 0.11 -9.47
N LEU A 84 4.74 0.85 -9.79
CA LEU A 84 3.76 0.44 -10.79
C LEU A 84 4.35 0.44 -12.20
N SER A 85 5.17 1.44 -12.55
CA SER A 85 5.76 1.53 -13.89
C SER A 85 6.68 0.36 -14.23
N SER A 86 7.31 -0.30 -13.25
CA SER A 86 8.12 -1.50 -13.50
C SER A 86 7.30 -2.77 -13.74
N ILE A 87 5.99 -2.75 -13.40
CA ILE A 87 5.07 -3.87 -13.56
C ILE A 87 4.31 -3.78 -14.89
N LEU A 88 4.10 -2.57 -15.40
CA LEU A 88 3.31 -2.32 -16.60
C LEU A 88 4.13 -2.55 -17.89
N PRO A 89 3.50 -3.10 -18.94
CA PRO A 89 4.17 -3.25 -20.23
C PRO A 89 4.35 -1.89 -20.93
N PRO A 90 5.42 -1.70 -21.73
CA PRO A 90 5.60 -0.51 -22.55
C PRO A 90 4.47 -0.36 -23.59
N PRO A 91 4.04 0.87 -23.95
CA PRO A 91 4.59 2.18 -23.59
C PRO A 91 3.95 2.83 -22.34
N ALA A 92 3.08 2.11 -21.62
CA ALA A 92 2.33 2.67 -20.51
C ALA A 92 3.23 3.10 -19.34
N ASP A 93 4.42 2.53 -19.21
CA ASP A 93 5.44 2.91 -18.24
C ASP A 93 5.78 4.41 -18.31
N SER A 94 6.01 4.96 -19.49
CA SER A 94 6.42 6.36 -19.68
C SER A 94 5.35 7.36 -19.23
N ASP A 95 4.09 7.12 -19.60
CA ASP A 95 2.95 7.94 -19.19
C ASP A 95 2.72 7.88 -17.68
N ILE A 96 2.97 6.72 -17.07
CA ILE A 96 2.79 6.48 -15.63
C ILE A 96 3.89 7.16 -14.82
N VAL A 97 5.14 7.12 -15.29
CA VAL A 97 6.26 7.85 -14.68
C VAL A 97 5.96 9.34 -14.63
N ALA A 98 5.39 9.91 -15.70
CA ALA A 98 5.01 11.33 -15.72
C ALA A 98 3.97 11.70 -14.64
N LEU A 99 3.09 10.77 -14.22
CA LEU A 99 2.14 11.01 -13.13
C LEU A 99 2.84 11.16 -11.77
N ALA A 100 3.99 10.50 -11.59
CA ALA A 100 4.78 10.53 -10.36
C ALA A 100 5.41 11.91 -10.08
N ASP A 101 5.55 12.74 -11.12
CA ASP A 101 6.08 14.10 -11.04
C ASP A 101 4.97 15.16 -10.82
N SER A 102 3.71 14.77 -10.73
CA SER A 102 2.61 15.70 -10.47
C SER A 102 2.51 16.12 -8.99
N ASP A 103 1.91 17.28 -8.72
CA ASP A 103 1.69 17.81 -7.35
C ASP A 103 0.82 16.90 -6.47
N ARG A 104 -0.03 16.09 -7.10
CA ARG A 104 -0.92 15.12 -6.43
C ARG A 104 -0.87 13.77 -7.15
N PRO A 105 0.20 12.99 -6.96
CA PRO A 105 0.46 11.79 -7.76
C PRO A 105 -0.65 10.75 -7.63
N ALA A 106 -1.13 10.48 -6.42
CA ALA A 106 -2.22 9.53 -6.19
C ALA A 106 -3.51 9.94 -6.94
N ARG A 107 -3.85 11.22 -6.90
CA ARG A 107 -5.04 11.76 -7.59
C ARG A 107 -4.88 11.80 -9.10
N ALA A 108 -3.67 12.05 -9.60
CA ALA A 108 -3.36 11.98 -11.02
C ALA A 108 -3.47 10.54 -11.54
N LEU A 109 -2.99 9.56 -10.77
CA LEU A 109 -3.14 8.13 -11.06
C LEU A 109 -4.62 7.72 -11.14
N LEU A 110 -5.42 8.09 -10.14
CA LEU A 110 -6.86 7.79 -10.09
C LEU A 110 -7.62 8.36 -11.29
N ARG A 111 -7.18 9.51 -11.82
CA ARG A 111 -7.82 10.19 -12.95
C ARG A 111 -7.30 9.75 -14.31
N SER A 112 -6.22 8.96 -14.38
CA SER A 112 -5.59 8.58 -15.63
C SER A 112 -6.29 7.37 -16.26
N PRO A 113 -6.97 7.52 -17.42
CA PRO A 113 -7.59 6.40 -18.10
C PRO A 113 -6.54 5.43 -18.65
N ALA A 114 -5.38 5.96 -19.09
CA ALA A 114 -4.25 5.16 -19.55
C ALA A 114 -3.76 4.21 -18.45
N ALA A 115 -3.58 4.71 -17.23
CA ALA A 115 -3.20 3.90 -16.07
C ALA A 115 -4.20 2.79 -15.78
N TYR A 116 -5.50 3.13 -15.79
CA TYR A 116 -6.56 2.16 -15.54
C TYR A 116 -6.59 1.06 -16.62
N THR A 117 -6.48 1.42 -17.89
CA THR A 117 -6.47 0.46 -19.00
C THR A 117 -5.25 -0.45 -18.96
N ALA A 118 -4.05 0.08 -18.71
CA ALA A 118 -2.82 -0.68 -18.60
C ALA A 118 -2.88 -1.67 -17.42
N LEU A 119 -3.22 -1.18 -16.22
CA LEU A 119 -3.28 -2.02 -15.02
C LEU A 119 -4.39 -3.08 -15.13
N SER A 120 -5.57 -2.72 -15.67
CA SER A 120 -6.63 -3.70 -15.90
C SER A 120 -6.25 -4.76 -16.93
N ALA A 121 -5.46 -4.41 -17.96
CA ALA A 121 -4.92 -5.38 -18.90
C ALA A 121 -3.93 -6.34 -18.20
N THR A 122 -3.02 -5.82 -17.39
CA THR A 122 -2.07 -6.61 -16.60
C THR A 122 -2.79 -7.59 -15.66
N LEU A 123 -3.83 -7.14 -14.93
CA LEU A 123 -4.63 -8.00 -14.05
C LEU A 123 -5.40 -9.11 -14.80
N ARG A 124 -5.86 -8.81 -16.02
CA ARG A 124 -6.51 -9.80 -16.90
C ARG A 124 -5.53 -10.85 -17.41
N SER A 125 -4.28 -10.47 -17.71
CA SER A 125 -3.23 -11.43 -18.07
C SER A 125 -2.66 -12.18 -16.86
N GLY A 126 -2.77 -11.61 -15.66
CA GLY A 126 -2.27 -12.16 -14.42
C GLY A 126 -2.82 -13.55 -14.13
N VAL A 127 -1.92 -14.51 -13.96
CA VAL A 127 -2.23 -15.91 -13.64
C VAL A 127 -1.31 -16.35 -12.50
N GLY A 128 -1.91 -16.74 -11.37
CA GLY A 128 -1.21 -17.42 -10.29
C GLY A 128 -1.02 -16.63 -9.00
N ALA A 129 -0.26 -17.23 -8.09
CA ALA A 129 -0.14 -16.81 -6.70
C ALA A 129 0.76 -15.59 -6.49
N ASP A 130 1.68 -15.33 -7.42
CA ASP A 130 2.71 -14.29 -7.32
C ASP A 130 2.51 -13.21 -8.38
N ASP A 131 1.26 -12.77 -8.58
CA ASP A 131 0.95 -11.70 -9.53
C ASP A 131 1.43 -10.33 -9.00
N PRO A 132 2.38 -9.65 -9.69
CA PRO A 132 2.97 -8.42 -9.21
C PRO A 132 1.97 -7.25 -9.15
N ALA A 133 0.94 -7.25 -10.02
CA ALA A 133 -0.09 -6.22 -10.00
C ALA A 133 -1.02 -6.40 -8.79
N CYS A 134 -1.37 -7.63 -8.43
CA CYS A 134 -2.10 -7.93 -7.20
C CYS A 134 -1.28 -7.58 -5.94
N HIS A 135 0.02 -7.87 -5.93
CA HIS A 135 0.90 -7.43 -4.83
C HIS A 135 0.95 -5.91 -4.72
N TRP A 136 1.06 -5.20 -5.83
CA TRP A 136 1.02 -3.74 -5.83
C TRP A 136 -0.31 -3.20 -5.30
N LEU A 137 -1.45 -3.81 -5.67
CA LEU A 137 -2.77 -3.47 -5.15
C LEU A 137 -2.88 -3.71 -3.64
N TYR A 138 -2.37 -4.84 -3.15
CA TYR A 138 -2.32 -5.15 -1.72
C TYR A 138 -1.50 -4.10 -0.96
N ASP A 139 -0.36 -3.70 -1.52
CA ASP A 139 0.54 -2.71 -0.94
C ASP A 139 -0.05 -1.31 -0.82
N ILE A 140 -0.90 -0.90 -1.77
CA ILE A 140 -1.63 0.36 -1.68
C ILE A 140 -2.85 0.25 -0.76
N LEU A 141 -3.48 -0.92 -0.62
CA LEU A 141 -4.55 -1.18 0.37
C LEU A 141 -4.09 -1.05 1.82
N LEU A 142 -2.79 -1.20 2.07
CA LEU A 142 -2.17 -0.98 3.38
C LEU A 142 -1.68 0.46 3.58
N SER A 143 -1.74 1.30 2.55
CA SER A 143 -1.31 2.69 2.64
C SER A 143 -2.29 3.52 3.47
N PRO A 144 -1.80 4.48 4.27
CA PRO A 144 -2.65 5.47 4.93
C PRO A 144 -3.19 6.56 3.98
N ASP A 145 -2.73 6.61 2.72
CA ASP A 145 -3.16 7.62 1.74
C ASP A 145 -4.55 7.26 1.15
N PRO A 146 -5.59 8.09 1.37
CA PRO A 146 -6.94 7.82 0.91
C PRO A 146 -7.06 7.80 -0.61
N ASP A 147 -6.29 8.61 -1.36
CA ASP A 147 -6.37 8.65 -2.81
C ASP A 147 -5.77 7.36 -3.43
N LEU A 148 -4.71 6.80 -2.81
CA LEU A 148 -4.18 5.48 -3.19
C LEU A 148 -5.16 4.35 -2.87
N LEU A 149 -5.80 4.40 -1.70
CA LEU A 149 -6.83 3.42 -1.32
C LEU A 149 -8.02 3.45 -2.27
N LEU A 150 -8.51 4.64 -2.61
CA LEU A 150 -9.57 4.80 -3.61
C LEU A 150 -9.15 4.19 -4.95
N THR A 151 -7.90 4.40 -5.36
CA THR A 151 -7.38 3.80 -6.59
C THR A 151 -7.49 2.28 -6.54
N ALA A 152 -7.08 1.63 -5.44
CA ALA A 152 -7.22 0.18 -5.28
C ALA A 152 -8.67 -0.29 -5.38
N LEU A 153 -9.60 0.44 -4.76
CA LEU A 153 -11.02 0.09 -4.73
C LEU A 153 -11.68 0.20 -6.10
N THR A 154 -11.19 1.05 -7.01
CA THR A 154 -11.71 1.09 -8.40
C THR A 154 -11.51 -0.21 -9.16
N PHE A 155 -10.53 -1.03 -8.76
CA PHE A 155 -10.27 -2.35 -9.36
C PHE A 155 -11.02 -3.49 -8.66
N LEU A 156 -11.71 -3.23 -7.55
CA LEU A 156 -12.42 -4.26 -6.79
C LEU A 156 -13.46 -5.01 -7.65
N PRO A 157 -14.32 -4.36 -8.46
CA PRO A 157 -15.28 -5.07 -9.30
C PRO A 157 -14.60 -5.98 -10.34
N LEU A 158 -13.48 -5.52 -10.90
CA LEU A 158 -12.68 -6.28 -11.86
C LEU A 158 -12.05 -7.51 -11.19
N LEU A 159 -11.44 -7.33 -10.02
CA LEU A 159 -10.84 -8.42 -9.24
C LEU A 159 -11.88 -9.48 -8.87
N SER A 160 -13.06 -9.06 -8.40
CA SER A 160 -14.15 -10.00 -8.06
C SER A 160 -14.61 -10.78 -9.30
N SER A 161 -14.78 -10.12 -10.44
CA SER A 161 -15.16 -10.81 -11.68
C SER A 161 -14.08 -11.82 -12.12
N LEU A 162 -12.81 -11.43 -12.07
CA LEU A 162 -11.69 -12.30 -12.46
C LEU A 162 -11.51 -13.48 -11.50
N TYR A 163 -11.72 -13.25 -10.20
CA TYR A 163 -11.72 -14.31 -9.20
C TYR A 163 -12.80 -15.35 -9.51
N LEU A 164 -14.05 -14.91 -9.69
CA LEU A 164 -15.18 -15.80 -10.02
C LEU A 164 -15.02 -16.53 -11.36
N LEU A 165 -14.47 -15.89 -12.39
CA LEU A 165 -14.21 -16.53 -13.68
C LEU A 165 -13.12 -17.60 -13.61
N ARG A 166 -12.20 -17.49 -12.66
CA ARG A 166 -11.08 -18.42 -12.46
C ARG A 166 -11.36 -19.45 -11.37
N LEU A 167 -12.56 -19.43 -10.77
CA LEU A 167 -12.93 -20.39 -9.73
C LEU A 167 -12.94 -21.84 -10.30
N PRO A 168 -12.29 -22.81 -9.63
CA PRO A 168 -12.20 -24.20 -10.10
C PRO A 168 -13.56 -24.92 -10.15
N PRO A 169 -13.62 -26.05 -10.90
CA PRO A 169 -13.59 -27.34 -10.18
C PRO A 169 -12.21 -28.02 -10.15
N ALA A 170 -11.24 -27.61 -10.97
CA ALA A 170 -9.82 -27.98 -10.81
C ALA A 170 -8.93 -26.93 -11.49
N LEU A 171 -8.11 -26.19 -10.74
CA LEU A 171 -7.10 -25.27 -11.31
C LEU A 171 -5.70 -25.65 -10.81
N PRO A 172 -4.68 -25.73 -11.69
CA PRO A 172 -3.30 -26.07 -11.31
C PRO A 172 -2.53 -24.92 -10.67
N SER A 173 -3.06 -23.69 -10.68
CA SER A 173 -2.39 -22.47 -10.18
C SER A 173 -3.22 -21.81 -9.07
N SER A 174 -2.61 -21.53 -7.93
CA SER A 174 -3.25 -20.86 -6.81
C SER A 174 -3.60 -19.40 -7.16
N LEU A 175 -4.80 -18.93 -6.76
CA LEU A 175 -5.25 -17.54 -6.92
C LEU A 175 -4.96 -16.69 -5.66
N SER A 176 -3.97 -17.11 -4.84
CA SER A 176 -3.72 -16.54 -3.52
C SER A 176 -3.51 -15.02 -3.51
N SER A 177 -2.95 -14.43 -4.58
CA SER A 177 -2.74 -12.98 -4.69
C SER A 177 -4.07 -12.23 -4.81
N PHE A 178 -5.01 -12.72 -5.62
CA PHE A 178 -6.35 -12.17 -5.76
C PHE A 178 -7.15 -12.31 -4.45
N GLU A 179 -7.05 -13.48 -3.81
CA GLU A 179 -7.69 -13.73 -2.51
C GLU A 179 -7.15 -12.83 -1.42
N ALA A 180 -5.82 -12.61 -1.38
CA ALA A 180 -5.19 -11.72 -0.42
C ALA A 180 -5.69 -10.28 -0.54
N VAL A 181 -5.87 -9.78 -1.76
CA VAL A 181 -6.42 -8.44 -2.01
C VAL A 181 -7.87 -8.33 -1.53
N LEU A 182 -8.73 -9.29 -1.90
CA LEU A 182 -10.12 -9.32 -1.45
C LEU A 182 -10.23 -9.46 0.08
N LEU A 183 -9.41 -10.33 0.66
CA LEU A 183 -9.35 -10.55 2.10
C LEU A 183 -8.84 -9.30 2.84
N ALA A 184 -7.88 -8.56 2.26
CA ALA A 184 -7.41 -7.29 2.82
C ALA A 184 -8.56 -6.29 2.94
N VAL A 185 -9.33 -6.09 1.86
CA VAL A 185 -10.51 -5.19 1.84
C VAL A 185 -11.58 -5.64 2.82
N TYR A 186 -11.92 -6.94 2.83
CA TYR A 186 -12.89 -7.45 3.80
C TYR A 186 -12.41 -7.27 5.24
N SER A 187 -11.12 -7.53 5.50
CA SER A 187 -10.55 -7.43 6.84
C SER A 187 -10.46 -5.99 7.34
N SER A 188 -10.22 -5.01 6.46
CA SER A 188 -10.25 -3.59 6.83
C SER A 188 -11.68 -3.17 7.18
N GLU A 189 -12.67 -3.57 6.38
CA GLU A 189 -14.09 -3.35 6.68
C GLU A 189 -14.51 -3.98 8.01
N ALA A 190 -14.17 -5.24 8.24
CA ALA A 190 -14.54 -5.95 9.47
C ALA A 190 -13.92 -5.27 10.71
N LYS A 191 -12.67 -4.76 10.59
CA LYS A 191 -12.01 -3.99 11.64
C LYS A 191 -12.67 -2.63 11.86
N ASN A 192 -13.08 -1.94 10.79
CA ASN A 192 -13.81 -0.68 10.88
C ASN A 192 -15.08 -0.81 11.72
N ARG A 193 -15.80 -1.92 11.52
CA ARG A 193 -17.03 -2.22 12.27
C ARG A 193 -16.79 -2.70 13.71
N GLN A 194 -15.54 -2.75 14.16
CA GLN A 194 -15.14 -3.29 15.47
C GLN A 194 -15.66 -4.73 15.70
N GLY A 195 -15.82 -5.51 14.63
CA GLY A 195 -16.40 -6.85 14.70
C GLY A 195 -17.93 -6.89 14.94
N LYS A 196 -18.64 -5.76 14.86
CA LYS A 196 -20.10 -5.73 14.95
C LYS A 196 -20.71 -6.04 13.57
N PRO A 197 -21.45 -7.15 13.40
CA PRO A 197 -22.17 -7.40 12.15
C PRO A 197 -23.31 -6.39 12.04
N ASP A 198 -23.39 -5.71 10.91
CA ASP A 198 -24.52 -4.85 10.58
C ASP A 198 -25.52 -5.73 9.82
N LEU A 199 -26.50 -6.25 10.54
CA LEU A 199 -27.61 -7.02 9.99
C LEU A 199 -28.69 -6.01 9.61
N VAL A 200 -28.81 -5.70 8.32
CA VAL A 200 -29.97 -4.99 7.77
C VAL A 200 -31.17 -5.93 7.70
#